data_AF-A0A947S6G4-F1
#
_entry.id   AF-A0A947S6G4-F1
#
_cell.length_a   1.000
_cell.length_b   1.000
_cell.length_c   1.000
_cell.angle_alpha   90.00
_cell.angle_beta   90.00
_cell.angle_gamma   90.00
#
_symmetry.space_group_name_H-M   'P 1'
#
loop_
_entity.id
_entity.type
_entity.pdbx_description
1 polymer ?
#
loop_
_entity_poly.entity_id
_entity_poly.type
_entity_poly.pdbx_seq_one_letter_code
_entity_poly.pdbx_strand_id
1 'polypeptide(L)'
;MRILNKKRSLLIDELIHFSLALTAGGFLSLVFKNPFLILAGIAVGFLVDADHLFDYFYWAGAKFSLKDFLQPKKYVLATKKVFVLFHGWEYLIAFWFLGKYLAINLRLPGFEWALCLPYFLHLSWDQIICTKNPFAYFLTYRIINKFSLNKFDVR
;
A
#
# COMPACT_ATOMS: atom_id res chain seq x y z
N MET A 1 -0.98 7.64 -4.46
CA MET A 1 -1.06 7.96 -5.92
C MET A 1 -1.83 9.27 -6.34
N ARG A 2 -1.22 10.45 -6.18
CA ARG A 2 -1.74 11.77 -6.64
C ARG A 2 -1.38 12.03 -8.12
N ILE A 3 -2.05 11.38 -9.08
CA ILE A 3 -1.64 11.39 -10.50
C ILE A 3 -1.71 12.79 -11.16
N LEU A 4 -2.44 13.75 -10.58
CA LEU A 4 -2.73 15.04 -11.24
C LEU A 4 -2.41 16.31 -10.44
N ASN A 5 -2.14 16.23 -9.13
CA ASN A 5 -2.08 17.44 -8.31
C ASN A 5 -0.63 17.84 -7.94
N LYS A 6 -0.17 18.96 -8.54
CA LYS A 6 1.21 19.49 -8.63
C LYS A 6 1.97 19.71 -7.30
N LYS A 7 1.34 19.54 -6.13
CA LYS A 7 1.87 20.02 -4.83
C LYS A 7 2.50 18.96 -3.91
N ARG A 8 2.38 17.64 -4.18
CA ARG A 8 3.10 16.60 -3.41
C ARG A 8 3.93 15.71 -4.31
N SER A 9 5.14 15.40 -3.86
CA SER A 9 5.97 14.33 -4.41
C SER A 9 5.57 12.97 -3.81
N LEU A 10 5.85 11.89 -4.54
CA LEU A 10 5.76 10.51 -4.05
C LEU A 10 6.46 10.36 -2.70
N LEU A 11 7.65 10.95 -2.57
CA LEU A 11 8.45 10.93 -1.35
C LEU A 11 7.70 11.42 -0.09
N ILE A 12 6.79 12.39 -0.22
CA ILE A 12 6.00 12.84 0.94
C ILE A 12 4.97 11.80 1.34
N ASP A 13 4.32 11.15 0.38
CA ASP A 13 3.34 10.10 0.67
C ASP A 13 4.06 8.89 1.31
N GLU A 14 5.20 8.46 0.76
CA GLU A 14 6.06 7.41 1.32
C GLU A 14 6.51 7.70 2.77
N LEU A 15 6.92 8.94 3.07
CA LEU A 15 7.28 9.33 4.43
C LEU A 15 6.09 9.25 5.39
N ILE A 16 4.87 9.52 4.90
CA ILE A 16 3.65 9.42 5.70
C ILE A 16 3.28 7.97 5.92
N HIS A 17 3.35 7.12 4.90
CA HIS A 17 3.15 5.68 5.01
C HIS A 17 4.13 5.05 6.01
N PHE A 18 5.42 5.38 5.90
CA PHE A 18 6.43 4.95 6.86
C PHE A 18 6.11 5.43 8.28
N SER A 19 5.72 6.70 8.45
CA SER A 19 5.38 7.26 9.76
C SER A 19 4.15 6.60 10.38
N LEU A 20 3.10 6.36 9.59
CA LEU A 20 1.89 5.66 10.03
C LEU A 20 2.21 4.21 10.42
N ALA A 21 3.01 3.52 9.61
CA ALA A 21 3.43 2.16 9.89
C ALA A 21 4.27 2.05 11.16
N LEU A 22 5.25 2.95 11.33
CA LEU A 22 6.12 2.99 12.49
C LEU A 22 5.34 3.31 13.77
N THR A 23 4.44 4.29 13.72
CA THR A 23 3.62 4.69 14.88
C THR A 23 2.64 3.59 15.29
N ALA A 24 1.92 2.99 14.33
CA ALA A 24 1.00 1.90 14.62
C ALA A 24 1.73 0.64 15.11
N GLY A 25 2.82 0.23 14.45
CA GLY A 25 3.63 -0.90 14.87
C GLY A 25 4.30 -0.68 16.23
N GLY A 26 4.78 0.54 16.49
CA GLY A 26 5.35 0.94 17.78
C GLY A 26 4.32 0.91 18.91
N PHE A 27 3.14 1.47 18.68
CA PHE A 27 2.03 1.40 19.64
C PHE A 27 1.67 -0.05 19.98
N LEU A 28 1.48 -0.90 18.97
CA LEU A 28 1.15 -2.32 19.17
C LEU A 28 2.28 -3.07 19.87
N SER A 29 3.54 -2.79 19.52
CA SER A 29 4.71 -3.35 20.19
C SER A 29 4.70 -3.05 21.70
N LEU A 30 4.28 -1.85 22.11
CA LEU A 30 4.17 -1.51 23.53
C LEU A 30 3.01 -2.26 24.21
N VAL A 31 1.84 -2.35 23.56
CA VAL A 31 0.66 -3.04 24.10
C VAL A 31 0.91 -4.54 24.29
N PHE A 32 1.48 -5.20 23.28
CA PHE A 32 1.71 -6.65 23.28
C PHE A 32 3.10 -7.06 23.77
N LYS A 33 3.95 -6.10 24.13
CA LYS A 33 5.35 -6.30 24.58
C LYS A 33 6.16 -7.13 23.57
N ASN A 34 5.97 -6.85 22.28
CA ASN A 34 6.58 -7.61 21.19
C ASN A 34 7.20 -6.65 20.14
N PRO A 35 8.54 -6.47 20.12
CA PRO A 35 9.19 -5.54 19.21
C PRO A 35 9.09 -5.93 17.73
N PHE A 36 8.82 -7.22 17.44
CA PHE A 36 8.66 -7.68 16.05
C PHE A 36 7.41 -7.10 15.37
N LEU A 37 6.45 -6.55 16.13
CA LEU A 37 5.27 -5.90 15.58
C LEU A 37 5.59 -4.61 14.80
N ILE A 38 6.72 -3.95 15.12
CA ILE A 38 7.22 -2.80 14.36
C ILE A 38 7.59 -3.25 12.95
N LEU A 39 8.35 -4.34 12.84
CA LEU A 39 8.80 -4.89 11.56
C LEU A 39 7.62 -5.40 10.73
N ALA A 40 6.68 -6.11 11.36
CA ALA A 40 5.45 -6.55 10.71
C ALA A 40 4.65 -5.35 10.18
N GLY A 41 4.52 -4.28 10.97
CA GLY A 41 3.81 -3.08 10.56
C GLY A 41 4.47 -2.33 9.42
N ILE A 42 5.80 -2.19 9.42
CA ILE A 42 6.55 -1.61 8.29
C ILE A 42 6.40 -2.48 7.05
N ALA A 43 6.42 -3.80 7.19
CA ALA A 43 6.32 -4.71 6.06
C ALA A 43 5.02 -4.54 5.26
N VAL A 44 3.89 -4.33 5.94
CA VAL A 44 2.59 -4.18 5.26
C VAL A 44 2.14 -2.74 5.10
N GLY A 45 2.56 -1.83 5.97
CA GLY A 45 2.13 -0.43 5.96
C GLY A 45 3.06 0.51 5.20
N PHE A 46 4.22 0.03 4.75
CA PHE A 46 5.17 0.82 3.96
C PHE A 46 5.72 0.04 2.77
N LEU A 47 6.24 -1.18 2.99
CA LEU A 47 6.82 -1.96 1.87
C LEU A 47 5.77 -2.48 0.87
N VAL A 48 4.47 -2.31 1.14
CA VAL A 48 3.40 -2.59 0.18
C VAL A 48 3.54 -1.75 -1.10
N ASP A 49 4.05 -0.51 -0.99
CA ASP A 49 4.27 0.40 -2.12
C ASP A 49 5.35 -0.09 -3.09
N ALA A 50 6.12 -1.11 -2.71
CA ALA A 50 7.00 -1.80 -3.64
C ALA A 50 6.24 -2.44 -4.82
N ASP A 51 4.92 -2.66 -4.70
CA ASP A 51 4.09 -3.14 -5.81
C ASP A 51 4.04 -2.17 -7.01
N HIS A 52 4.34 -0.88 -6.80
CA HIS A 52 4.50 0.10 -7.87
C HIS A 52 5.66 -0.23 -8.82
N LEU A 53 6.62 -1.07 -8.40
CA LEU A 53 7.64 -1.58 -9.30
C LEU A 53 7.02 -2.37 -10.45
N PHE A 54 5.89 -3.03 -10.24
CA PHE A 54 5.15 -3.71 -11.30
C PHE A 54 4.66 -2.72 -12.34
N ASP A 55 3.98 -1.64 -11.93
CA ASP A 55 3.53 -0.58 -12.83
C ASP A 55 4.68 0.06 -13.60
N TYR A 56 5.81 0.27 -12.91
CA TYR A 56 7.01 0.82 -13.52
C TYR A 56 7.60 -0.12 -14.58
N PHE A 57 7.83 -1.40 -14.26
CA PHE A 57 8.41 -2.36 -15.20
C PHE A 57 7.45 -2.72 -16.34
N TYR A 58 6.14 -2.63 -16.13
CA TYR A 58 5.16 -2.75 -17.20
C TYR A 58 5.35 -1.66 -18.28
N TRP A 59 5.77 -0.46 -17.87
CA TRP A 59 6.10 0.63 -18.78
C TRP A 59 7.55 0.58 -19.31
N ALA A 60 8.52 0.34 -18.43
CA ALA A 60 9.95 0.46 -18.73
C ALA A 60 10.58 -0.83 -19.30
N GLY A 61 9.90 -1.97 -19.21
CA GLY A 61 10.49 -3.29 -19.44
C GLY A 61 11.51 -3.64 -18.35
N ALA A 62 12.63 -4.28 -18.70
CA ALA A 62 13.66 -4.68 -17.74
C ALA A 62 14.62 -3.54 -17.31
N LYS A 63 14.44 -2.32 -17.82
CA LYS A 63 15.34 -1.19 -17.52
C LYS A 63 14.90 -0.49 -16.24
N PHE A 64 15.80 -0.32 -15.27
CA PHE A 64 15.51 0.42 -14.04
C PHE A 64 16.18 1.79 -14.01
N SER A 65 15.39 2.80 -13.65
CA SER A 65 15.81 4.18 -13.41
C SER A 65 15.05 4.72 -12.22
N LEU A 66 15.77 4.94 -11.11
CA LEU A 66 15.19 5.48 -9.88
C LEU A 66 14.51 6.84 -10.12
N LYS A 67 15.12 7.69 -10.96
CA LYS A 67 14.55 8.99 -11.32
C LYS A 67 13.16 8.87 -11.96
N ASP A 68 12.98 7.87 -12.82
CA ASP A 68 11.70 7.63 -13.49
C ASP A 68 10.70 6.90 -12.59
N PHE A 69 11.18 5.99 -11.75
CA PHE A 69 10.36 5.31 -10.74
C PHE A 69 9.72 6.31 -9.77
N LEU A 70 10.49 7.31 -9.32
CA LEU A 70 9.99 8.39 -8.46
C LEU A 70 9.01 9.35 -9.17
N GLN A 71 8.66 9.10 -10.43
CA GLN A 71 7.67 9.85 -11.19
C GLN A 71 6.50 8.95 -11.66
N PRO A 72 5.61 8.48 -10.75
CA PRO A 72 4.51 7.58 -11.10
C PRO A 72 3.63 8.04 -12.24
N LYS A 73 3.41 9.35 -12.32
CA LYS A 73 2.66 9.99 -13.40
C LYS A 73 3.20 9.61 -14.79
N LYS A 74 4.52 9.48 -14.94
CA LYS A 74 5.18 9.17 -16.22
C LYS A 74 4.71 7.82 -16.76
N TYR A 75 4.86 6.76 -15.98
CA TYR A 75 4.53 5.40 -16.43
C TYR A 75 3.02 5.11 -16.40
N VAL A 76 2.28 5.66 -15.46
CA VAL A 76 0.82 5.49 -15.38
C VAL A 76 0.09 6.18 -16.54
N LEU A 77 0.47 7.41 -16.89
CA LEU A 77 -0.16 8.12 -18.00
C LEU A 77 0.23 7.54 -19.36
N ALA A 78 1.43 6.95 -19.48
CA ALA A 78 1.88 6.30 -20.70
C ALA A 78 1.11 5.00 -20.96
N THR A 79 0.88 4.20 -19.92
CA THR A 79 0.22 2.89 -20.03
C THR A 79 -1.30 2.96 -19.92
N LYS A 80 -1.84 4.04 -19.32
CA LYS A 80 -3.24 4.16 -18.90
C LYS A 80 -3.67 3.05 -17.93
N LYS A 81 -2.72 2.46 -17.21
CA LYS A 81 -2.94 1.39 -16.25
C LYS A 81 -2.46 1.79 -14.86
N VAL A 82 -3.14 1.25 -13.84
CA VAL A 82 -2.76 1.33 -12.43
C VAL A 82 -2.99 -0.05 -11.81
N PHE A 83 -1.92 -0.82 -11.65
CA PHE A 83 -1.97 -2.20 -11.16
C PHE A 83 -2.02 -2.23 -9.63
N VAL A 84 -0.96 -1.76 -8.97
CA VAL A 84 -0.83 -1.69 -7.48
C VAL A 84 -1.49 -2.88 -6.78
N LEU A 85 -1.00 -4.08 -7.12
CA LEU A 85 -1.67 -5.35 -6.85
C LEU A 85 -1.87 -5.63 -5.36
N PHE A 86 -1.07 -5.04 -4.48
CA PHE A 86 -1.14 -5.22 -3.03
C PHE A 86 -1.95 -4.13 -2.33
N HIS A 87 -2.52 -3.18 -3.05
CA HIS A 87 -3.36 -2.12 -2.48
C HIS A 87 -4.84 -2.50 -2.35
N GLY A 88 -5.16 -3.73 -1.98
CA GLY A 88 -6.53 -4.28 -1.92
C GLY A 88 -7.16 -4.23 -0.54
N TRP A 89 -8.34 -3.62 -0.37
CA TRP A 89 -9.10 -3.73 0.90
C TRP A 89 -9.37 -5.19 1.31
N GLU A 90 -9.48 -6.09 0.33
CA GLU A 90 -9.64 -7.53 0.55
C GLU A 90 -8.49 -8.16 1.35
N TYR A 91 -7.27 -7.59 1.27
CA TYR A 91 -6.11 -8.12 1.99
C TYR A 91 -6.19 -7.90 3.51
N LEU A 92 -7.03 -6.99 4.02
CA LEU A 92 -7.24 -6.89 5.48
C LEU A 92 -7.73 -8.19 6.08
N ILE A 93 -8.65 -8.88 5.39
CA ILE A 93 -9.19 -10.16 5.84
C ILE A 93 -8.09 -11.22 5.77
N ALA A 94 -7.33 -11.26 4.67
CA ALA A 94 -6.22 -12.21 4.51
C ALA A 94 -5.14 -12.01 5.58
N PHE A 95 -4.74 -10.76 5.83
CA PHE A 95 -3.77 -10.39 6.86
C PHE A 95 -4.26 -10.66 8.27
N TRP A 96 -5.56 -10.51 8.55
CA TRP A 96 -6.11 -10.88 9.84
C TRP A 96 -5.94 -12.38 10.12
N PHE A 97 -6.33 -13.23 9.17
CA PHE A 97 -6.20 -14.69 9.34
C PHE A 97 -4.74 -15.13 9.37
N LEU A 98 -3.88 -14.56 8.51
CA LEU A 98 -2.45 -14.83 8.53
C LEU A 98 -1.83 -14.41 9.87
N GLY A 99 -2.12 -13.20 10.35
CA GLY A 99 -1.60 -12.70 11.61
C GLY A 99 -2.07 -13.52 12.80
N LYS A 100 -3.35 -13.95 12.82
CA LYS A 100 -3.87 -14.85 13.85
C LYS A 100 -3.19 -16.22 13.82
N TYR A 101 -2.96 -16.76 12.63
CA TYR A 101 -2.19 -18.00 12.45
C TYR A 101 -0.78 -17.87 13.02
N LEU A 102 -0.06 -16.78 12.70
CA LEU A 102 1.29 -16.51 13.21
C LEU A 102 1.27 -16.30 14.73
N ALA A 103 0.28 -15.58 15.25
CA ALA A 103 0.15 -15.30 16.67
C ALA A 103 -0.01 -16.59 17.49
N ILE A 104 -0.82 -17.53 17.01
CA ILE A 104 -1.07 -18.81 17.68
C ILE A 104 0.14 -19.76 17.52
N ASN A 105 0.58 -20.01 16.29
CA ASN A 105 1.55 -21.07 16.01
C ASN A 105 2.98 -20.69 16.36
N LEU A 106 3.35 -19.41 16.20
CA LEU A 106 4.69 -18.91 16.51
C LEU A 106 4.77 -18.19 17.86
N ARG A 107 3.65 -18.15 18.61
CA ARG A 107 3.53 -17.45 19.90
C ARG A 107 3.92 -15.97 19.80
N LEU A 108 3.47 -15.32 18.74
CA LEU A 108 3.75 -13.92 18.44
C LEU A 108 2.48 -13.07 18.65
N PRO A 109 2.10 -12.73 19.90
CA PRO A 109 0.85 -12.03 20.16
C PRO A 109 0.80 -10.67 19.46
N GLY A 110 -0.39 -10.31 18.95
CA GLY A 110 -0.65 -9.02 18.31
C GLY A 110 -0.30 -8.94 16.82
N PHE A 111 0.14 -10.03 16.19
CA PHE A 111 0.49 -10.04 14.76
C PHE A 111 -0.72 -9.76 13.84
N GLU A 112 -1.92 -10.20 14.20
CA GLU A 112 -3.16 -9.84 13.48
C GLU A 112 -3.37 -8.33 13.43
N TRP A 113 -3.09 -7.62 14.53
CA TRP A 113 -3.19 -6.16 14.58
C TRP A 113 -2.04 -5.48 13.86
N ALA A 114 -0.82 -6.01 13.99
CA ALA A 114 0.35 -5.44 13.34
C ALA A 114 0.31 -5.58 11.82
N LEU A 115 -0.40 -6.58 11.29
CA LEU A 115 -0.65 -6.68 9.86
C LEU A 115 -1.86 -5.85 9.39
N CYS A 116 -2.91 -5.73 10.21
CA CYS A 116 -4.13 -5.04 9.78
C CYS A 116 -4.09 -3.51 9.99
N LEU A 117 -3.65 -3.01 11.15
CA LEU A 117 -3.76 -1.59 11.47
C LEU A 117 -2.84 -0.70 10.59
N PRO A 118 -1.54 -0.99 10.44
CA PRO A 118 -0.66 -0.24 9.53
C PRO A 118 -1.17 -0.25 8.09
N TYR A 119 -1.60 -1.41 7.59
CA TYR A 119 -2.15 -1.56 6.26
C TYR A 119 -3.47 -0.80 6.05
N PHE A 120 -4.35 -0.83 7.06
CA PHE A 120 -5.59 -0.05 7.05
C PHE A 120 -5.30 1.46 6.97
N LEU A 121 -4.35 1.95 7.77
CA LEU A 121 -3.95 3.37 7.76
C LEU A 121 -3.35 3.76 6.41
N HIS A 122 -2.52 2.88 5.84
CA HIS A 122 -1.96 3.04 4.49
C HIS A 122 -3.04 3.23 3.43
N LEU A 123 -3.95 2.26 3.31
CA LEU A 123 -5.02 2.31 2.31
C LEU A 123 -6.00 3.44 2.57
N SER A 124 -6.30 3.76 3.83
CA SER A 124 -7.20 4.88 4.17
C SER A 124 -6.63 6.19 3.67
N TRP A 125 -5.34 6.43 3.92
CA TRP A 125 -4.66 7.62 3.44
C TRP A 125 -4.75 7.72 1.92
N ASP A 126 -4.42 6.63 1.25
CA ASP A 126 -4.37 6.58 -0.21
C ASP A 126 -5.77 6.75 -0.83
N GLN A 127 -6.80 6.12 -0.26
CA GLN A 127 -8.20 6.27 -0.65
C GLN A 127 -8.71 7.71 -0.52
N ILE A 128 -8.28 8.44 0.51
CA ILE A 128 -8.70 9.83 0.74
C ILE A 128 -8.00 10.78 -0.24
N ILE A 129 -6.70 10.57 -0.47
CA ILE A 129 -5.86 11.53 -1.19
C ILE A 129 -5.89 11.31 -2.71
N CYS A 130 -6.02 10.06 -3.17
CA CYS A 130 -5.63 9.69 -4.54
C CYS A 130 -6.80 9.51 -5.50
N THR A 131 -8.00 9.26 -4.98
CA THR A 131 -9.15 8.84 -5.77
C THR A 131 -10.44 9.43 -5.18
N LYS A 132 -11.44 9.64 -6.03
CA LYS A 132 -12.83 9.89 -5.59
C LYS A 132 -13.66 8.62 -5.59
N ASN A 133 -13.24 7.60 -6.32
CA ASN A 133 -13.97 6.34 -6.42
C ASN A 133 -13.71 5.49 -5.17
N PRO A 134 -14.75 5.19 -4.35
CA PRO A 134 -14.61 4.37 -3.15
C PRO A 134 -14.21 2.92 -3.46
N PHE A 135 -14.39 2.47 -4.70
CA PHE A 135 -14.05 1.11 -5.14
C PHE A 135 -12.64 1.00 -5.73
N ALA A 136 -11.92 2.11 -5.89
CA ALA A 136 -10.62 2.13 -6.58
C ALA A 136 -9.60 1.17 -5.95
N TYR A 137 -9.61 1.01 -4.64
CA TYR A 137 -8.70 0.11 -3.92
C TYR A 137 -9.28 -1.28 -3.66
N PHE A 138 -10.42 -1.66 -4.25
CA PHE A 138 -10.81 -3.07 -4.29
C PHE A 138 -10.09 -3.76 -5.44
N LEU A 139 -9.34 -4.83 -5.15
CA LEU A 139 -8.61 -5.58 -6.16
C LEU A 139 -9.57 -6.21 -7.17
N THR A 140 -10.69 -6.76 -6.70
CA THR A 140 -11.75 -7.32 -7.53
C THR A 140 -12.30 -6.30 -8.53
N TYR A 141 -12.60 -5.09 -8.05
CA TYR A 141 -13.04 -3.98 -8.89
C TYR A 141 -12.01 -3.65 -9.98
N ARG A 142 -10.72 -3.60 -9.63
CA ARG A 142 -9.65 -3.31 -10.59
C ARG A 142 -9.45 -4.40 -11.62
N ILE A 143 -9.53 -5.68 -11.23
CA ILE A 143 -9.46 -6.81 -12.17
C ILE A 143 -10.61 -6.74 -13.19
N ILE A 144 -11.85 -6.55 -12.72
CA ILE A 144 -13.04 -6.41 -13.60
C ILE A 144 -12.85 -5.25 -14.58
N ASN A 145 -12.28 -4.14 -14.10
CA ASN A 145 -12.01 -2.96 -14.91
C ASN A 145 -10.66 -2.98 -15.64
N LYS A 146 -9.98 -4.13 -15.68
CA LYS A 146 -8.68 -4.34 -16.35
C LYS A 146 -7.64 -3.29 -15.97
N PHE A 147 -7.63 -2.85 -14.71
CA PHE A 147 -6.71 -1.87 -14.14
C PHE A 147 -6.72 -0.51 -14.86
N SER A 148 -7.84 -0.13 -15.47
CA SER A 148 -7.94 1.09 -16.28
C SER A 148 -7.88 2.36 -15.43
N LEU A 149 -6.96 3.28 -15.77
CA LEU A 149 -6.76 4.54 -15.07
C LEU A 149 -8.05 5.39 -14.98
N ASN A 150 -8.89 5.38 -16.02
CA ASN A 150 -10.13 6.16 -16.04
C ASN A 150 -11.18 5.70 -15.00
N LYS A 151 -11.00 4.53 -14.39
CA LYS A 151 -11.88 4.00 -13.34
C LYS A 151 -11.45 4.40 -11.93
N PHE A 152 -10.23 4.92 -11.76
CA PHE A 152 -9.76 5.40 -10.47
C PHE A 152 -10.28 6.81 -10.11
N ASP A 153 -10.98 7.52 -11.02
CA ASP A 153 -11.48 8.90 -10.82
C ASP A 153 -10.50 9.77 -10.01
N VAL A 154 -9.32 9.97 -10.62
CA VAL A 154 -8.16 10.53 -9.92
C VAL A 154 -8.36 12.01 -9.62
N ARG A 155 -8.05 12.39 -8.37
CA ARG A 155 -8.11 13.79 -7.88
C ARG A 155 -6.95 14.66 -8.35
#